data_AF-A0AAD7LLY1-F1
#
_entry.id   AF-A0AAD7LLY1-F1
#
_cell.length_a   1.000
_cell.length_b   1.000
_cell.length_c   1.000
_cell.angle_alpha   90.00
_cell.angle_beta   90.00
_cell.angle_gamma   90.00
#
_symmetry.space_group_name_H-M   'P 1'
#
loop_
_entity.id
_entity.type
_entity.pdbx_description
1 polymer ?
#
loop_
_entity_poly.entity_id
_entity_poly.type
_entity_poly.pdbx_seq_one_letter_code
_entity_poly.pdbx_strand_id
1 'polypeptide(L)'
;MRDYWALGNPQFYINGVVHWVAKHQRNNVWCKFILTFDICDEVFREISFPQGWNHSFGWFDKVYVITGGESLTVVHQFGRSDSLDIWAMKEYGVPESRIKVCCLSLLPEWQLEGPRALLAFRKDGTILLQTDGGRGELISLISYEQRLLNLEIKGTDLSFADYYVERLFLLDETKGVASY
;
A
#
# COMPACT_ATOMS: atom_id res chain seq x y z
N MET A 1 26.71 2.78 17.89
CA MET A 1 25.64 1.80 17.58
C MET A 1 25.43 1.92 16.08
N ARG A 2 25.52 0.82 15.30
CA ARG A 2 25.33 0.89 13.84
C ARG A 2 23.84 0.75 13.55
N ASP A 3 23.26 1.77 12.92
CA ASP A 3 21.88 1.72 12.46
C ASP A 3 21.83 0.86 11.18
N TYR A 4 21.18 -0.29 11.27
CA TYR A 4 20.97 -1.18 10.13
C TYR A 4 19.63 -0.85 9.48
N TRP A 5 19.69 -0.31 8.26
CA TRP A 5 18.53 -0.07 7.43
C TRP A 5 18.36 -1.23 6.46
N ALA A 6 17.15 -1.75 6.35
CA ALA A 6 16.78 -2.66 5.27
C ALA A 6 15.57 -2.05 4.56
N LEU A 7 15.74 -1.80 3.26
CA LEU A 7 14.68 -1.32 2.38
C LEU A 7 14.13 -2.51 1.60
N GLY A 8 12.81 -2.63 1.55
CA GLY A 8 12.16 -3.46 0.53
C GLY A 8 12.17 -2.76 -0.84
N ASN A 9 11.56 -3.37 -1.85
CA ASN A 9 11.29 -2.68 -3.11
C ASN A 9 10.49 -1.40 -2.85
N PRO A 10 10.75 -0.28 -3.56
CA PRO A 10 9.90 0.91 -3.52
C PRO A 10 8.47 0.48 -3.78
N GLN A 11 7.59 0.82 -2.84
CA GLN A 11 6.22 0.33 -2.87
C GLN A 11 5.35 1.26 -3.69
N PHE A 12 5.68 2.56 -3.75
CA PHE A 12 4.82 3.53 -4.41
C PHE A 12 5.47 4.92 -4.67
N TYR A 13 4.87 5.71 -5.58
CA TYR A 13 5.22 7.10 -5.91
C TYR A 13 3.96 7.97 -6.10
N ILE A 14 3.86 9.10 -5.38
CA ILE A 14 2.78 10.10 -5.52
C ILE A 14 3.27 11.51 -5.25
N ASN A 15 2.76 12.45 -6.03
CA ASN A 15 2.99 13.88 -5.84
C ASN A 15 4.49 14.23 -5.69
N GLY A 16 5.37 13.56 -6.45
CA GLY A 16 6.81 13.81 -6.37
C GLY A 16 7.53 13.05 -5.24
N VAL A 17 6.83 12.24 -4.46
CA VAL A 17 7.37 11.55 -3.29
C VAL A 17 7.35 10.03 -3.50
N VAL A 18 8.47 9.37 -3.25
CA VAL A 18 8.62 7.91 -3.27
C VAL A 18 8.48 7.35 -1.85
N HIS A 19 7.86 6.19 -1.69
CA HIS A 19 7.55 5.56 -0.41
C HIS A 19 8.11 4.15 -0.30
N TRP A 20 8.71 3.86 0.86
CA TRP A 20 9.15 2.52 1.24
C TRP A 20 8.63 2.16 2.62
N VAL A 21 8.27 0.90 2.81
CA VAL A 21 8.25 0.33 4.16
C VAL A 21 9.69 0.02 4.53
N ALA A 22 10.17 0.70 5.55
CA ALA A 22 11.51 0.54 6.08
C ALA A 22 11.43 0.02 7.52
N LYS A 23 12.55 -0.51 8.00
CA LYS A 23 12.72 -0.94 9.39
C LYS A 23 14.05 -0.48 9.94
N HIS A 24 14.06 -0.14 11.21
CA HIS A 24 15.27 0.14 11.97
C HIS A 24 15.16 -0.54 13.34
N GLN A 25 16.29 -0.67 14.03
CA GLN A 25 16.33 -1.22 15.38
C GLN A 25 16.45 -0.06 16.39
N ARG A 26 15.60 -0.03 17.42
CA ARG A 26 15.67 0.93 18.53
C ARG A 26 15.53 0.18 19.85
N ASN A 27 16.49 0.32 20.76
CA ASN A 27 16.51 -0.37 22.06
C ASN A 27 16.30 -1.90 21.93
N ASN A 28 16.98 -2.52 20.96
CA ASN A 28 16.84 -3.94 20.61
C ASN A 28 15.47 -4.38 20.06
N VAL A 29 14.54 -3.45 19.80
CA VAL A 29 13.25 -3.72 19.17
C VAL A 29 13.30 -3.30 17.70
N TRP A 30 12.82 -4.17 16.80
CA TRP A 30 12.63 -3.81 15.40
C TRP A 30 11.36 -2.98 15.25
N CYS A 31 11.50 -1.76 14.76
CA CYS A 31 10.41 -0.86 14.44
C CYS A 31 10.30 -0.73 12.92
N LYS A 32 9.08 -0.82 12.40
CA LYS A 32 8.79 -0.46 11.00
C LYS A 32 8.23 0.96 10.94
N PHE A 33 8.47 1.63 9.82
CA PHE A 33 7.97 2.96 9.51
C PHE A 33 7.89 3.12 7.98
N ILE A 34 7.27 4.21 7.52
CA ILE A 34 7.30 4.57 6.10
C ILE A 34 8.42 5.59 5.91
N LEU A 35 9.42 5.23 5.11
CA LEU A 35 10.40 6.17 4.62
C LEU A 35 9.84 6.84 3.36
N THR A 36 9.96 8.16 3.30
CA THR A 36 9.61 8.92 2.10
C THR A 36 10.83 9.65 1.56
N PHE A 37 10.89 9.81 0.23
CA PHE A 37 11.89 10.61 -0.45
C PHE A 37 11.19 11.56 -1.40
N ASP A 38 11.32 12.85 -1.12
CA ASP A 38 10.80 13.92 -1.97
C ASP A 38 11.79 14.19 -3.10
N ILE A 39 11.39 13.96 -4.34
CA ILE A 39 12.28 14.14 -5.50
C ILE A 39 12.53 15.62 -5.77
N CYS A 40 11.55 16.49 -5.47
CA CYS A 40 11.68 17.93 -5.73
C CYS A 40 12.64 18.59 -4.73
N ASP A 41 12.45 18.28 -3.45
CA ASP A 41 13.26 18.86 -2.38
C ASP A 41 14.54 18.05 -2.10
N GLU A 42 14.64 16.83 -2.65
CA GLU A 42 15.70 15.84 -2.37
C GLU A 42 15.82 15.45 -0.87
N VAL A 43 14.70 15.46 -0.15
CA VAL A 43 14.65 15.23 1.30
C VAL A 43 14.03 13.88 1.66
N PHE A 44 14.69 13.14 2.55
CA PHE A 44 14.12 11.97 3.22
C PHE A 44 13.30 12.38 4.45
N ARG A 45 12.11 11.79 4.62
CA ARG A 45 11.28 11.98 5.82
C ARG A 45 10.79 10.64 6.34
N GLU A 46 10.61 10.55 7.66
CA GLU A 46 10.03 9.37 8.29
C GLU A 46 8.57 9.64 8.65
N ILE A 47 7.68 8.73 8.26
CA ILE A 47 6.29 8.74 8.66
C ILE A 47 6.07 7.55 9.58
N SER A 48 5.87 7.85 10.86
CA SER A 48 5.53 6.85 11.88
C SER A 48 4.13 6.29 11.64
N PHE A 49 3.94 5.01 11.95
CA PHE A 49 2.62 4.37 11.93
C PHE A 49 1.69 4.87 13.05
N PRO A 50 0.35 4.71 12.93
CA PRO A 50 -0.61 5.21 13.92
C PRO A 50 -0.38 4.67 15.34
N GLN A 51 -0.72 5.48 16.35
CA GLN A 51 -0.71 5.07 17.76
C GLN A 51 -1.70 3.91 17.95
N GLY A 52 -1.25 2.82 18.58
CA GLY A 52 -2.04 1.59 18.72
C GLY A 52 -1.72 0.52 17.68
N TRP A 53 -0.93 0.84 16.64
CA TRP A 53 -0.21 -0.21 15.93
C TRP A 53 0.88 -0.77 16.83
N ASN A 54 0.90 -2.10 16.96
CA ASN A 54 1.91 -2.74 17.76
C ASN A 54 3.26 -2.58 17.04
N HIS A 55 4.14 -1.74 17.60
CA HIS A 55 5.46 -1.48 17.02
C HIS A 55 6.40 -2.68 17.14
N SER A 56 6.04 -3.69 17.94
CA SER A 56 6.73 -4.98 17.96
C SER A 56 6.22 -5.84 16.80
N PHE A 57 6.78 -5.62 15.61
CA PHE A 57 6.47 -6.46 14.47
C PHE A 57 7.16 -7.81 14.63
N GLY A 58 6.39 -8.89 14.53
CA GLY A 58 6.93 -10.24 14.38
C GLY A 58 7.74 -10.34 13.09
N TRP A 59 8.66 -11.31 13.02
CA TRP A 59 9.48 -11.55 11.82
C TRP A 59 8.62 -11.77 10.56
N PHE A 60 7.44 -12.36 10.73
CA PHE A 60 6.53 -12.72 9.66
C PHE A 60 5.50 -11.64 9.31
N ASP A 61 5.43 -10.54 10.07
CA ASP A 61 4.47 -9.48 9.78
C ASP A 61 4.80 -8.83 8.44
N LYS A 62 3.80 -8.64 7.58
CA LYS A 62 3.95 -7.93 6.30
C LYS A 62 3.24 -6.59 6.39
N VAL A 63 3.90 -5.55 5.90
CA VAL A 63 3.30 -4.22 5.78
C VAL A 63 3.39 -3.79 4.33
N TYR A 64 2.25 -3.36 3.81
CA TYR A 64 2.10 -2.87 2.45
C TYR A 64 1.67 -1.41 2.49
N VAL A 65 2.23 -0.62 1.59
CA VAL A 65 1.83 0.75 1.31
C VAL A 65 1.32 0.78 -0.11
N ILE A 66 0.09 1.24 -0.26
CA ILE A 66 -0.65 1.33 -1.51
C ILE A 66 -1.39 2.65 -1.53
N THR A 67 -1.88 3.07 -2.68
CA THR A 67 -2.73 4.27 -2.75
C THR A 67 -4.08 3.97 -3.34
N GLY A 68 -5.02 4.88 -3.08
CA GLY A 68 -6.19 5.03 -3.91
C GLY A 68 -6.48 6.48 -4.16
N GLY A 69 -6.27 6.90 -5.41
CA GLY A 69 -6.34 8.32 -5.74
C GLY A 69 -5.25 9.10 -5.02
N GLU A 70 -5.67 10.01 -4.15
CA GLU A 70 -4.78 10.94 -3.43
C GLU A 70 -4.45 10.49 -2.00
N SER A 71 -5.00 9.36 -1.56
CA SER A 71 -4.83 8.86 -0.20
C SER A 71 -3.79 7.74 -0.12
N LEU A 72 -2.99 7.78 0.94
CA LEU A 72 -2.03 6.74 1.30
C LEU A 72 -2.72 5.71 2.18
N THR A 73 -2.73 4.46 1.77
CA THR A 73 -3.28 3.34 2.54
C THR A 73 -2.15 2.43 2.99
N VAL A 74 -2.15 2.10 4.27
CA VAL A 74 -1.18 1.20 4.89
C VAL A 74 -1.92 -0.03 5.38
N VAL A 75 -1.40 -1.18 5.01
CA VAL A 75 -2.00 -2.46 5.35
C VAL A 75 -1.02 -3.30 6.14
N HIS A 76 -1.49 -3.86 7.24
CA HIS A 76 -0.72 -4.71 8.12
C HIS A 76 -1.34 -6.11 8.20
N GLN A 77 -0.53 -7.09 7.83
CA GLN A 77 -0.83 -8.51 7.99
C GLN A 77 -0.04 -9.04 9.18
N PHE A 78 -0.74 -9.55 10.18
CA PHE A 78 -0.14 -10.05 11.42
C PHE A 78 0.40 -11.48 11.21
N GLY A 79 1.70 -11.63 11.14
CA GLY A 79 2.38 -12.92 11.10
C GLY A 79 1.82 -13.90 10.07
N ARG A 80 1.54 -15.13 10.52
CA ARG A 80 0.88 -16.18 9.72
C ARG A 80 -0.63 -16.22 9.88
N SER A 81 -1.24 -15.23 10.54
CA SER A 81 -2.69 -15.22 10.69
C SER A 81 -3.35 -14.74 9.41
N ASP A 82 -4.61 -15.13 9.24
CA ASP A 82 -5.46 -14.65 8.16
C ASP A 82 -6.00 -13.24 8.43
N SER A 83 -5.56 -12.58 9.50
CA SER A 83 -6.01 -11.24 9.87
C SER A 83 -5.22 -10.15 9.14
N LEU A 84 -5.96 -9.32 8.42
CA LEU A 84 -5.45 -8.12 7.75
C LEU A 84 -6.10 -6.88 8.35
N ASP A 85 -5.28 -5.97 8.83
CA ASP A 85 -5.68 -4.65 9.27
C ASP A 85 -5.37 -3.61 8.21
N ILE A 86 -6.38 -2.91 7.73
CA ILE A 86 -6.26 -1.91 6.66
C ILE A 86 -6.51 -0.53 7.26
N TRP A 87 -5.55 0.36 7.08
CA TRP A 87 -5.56 1.72 7.61
C TRP A 87 -5.38 2.70 6.45
N ALA A 88 -6.26 3.70 6.32
CA ALA A 88 -6.10 4.76 5.33
C ALA A 88 -5.74 6.08 6.01
N MET A 89 -4.82 6.82 5.41
CA MET A 89 -4.56 8.22 5.76
C MET A 89 -5.55 9.08 4.96
N LYS A 90 -6.50 9.72 5.66
CA LYS A 90 -7.46 10.62 5.01
C LYS A 90 -6.75 11.87 4.47
N GLU A 91 -5.75 12.36 5.20
CA GLU A 91 -4.88 13.45 4.79
C GLU A 91 -3.43 12.95 4.76
N TYR A 92 -2.77 13.16 3.62
CA TYR A 92 -1.42 12.68 3.42
C TYR A 92 -0.45 13.34 4.41
N GLY A 93 0.37 12.52 5.09
CA GLY A 93 1.39 13.01 6.02
C GLY A 93 0.88 13.51 7.36
N VAL A 94 -0.44 13.54 7.60
CA VAL A 94 -1.05 13.97 8.89
C VAL A 94 -1.37 12.72 9.72
N PRO A 95 -0.61 12.45 10.81
CA PRO A 95 -0.81 11.24 11.62
C PRO A 95 -2.22 11.07 12.20
N GLU A 96 -2.87 12.17 12.53
CA GLU A 96 -4.19 12.23 13.17
C GLU A 96 -5.33 11.93 12.20
N SER A 97 -5.09 12.03 10.89
CA SER A 97 -6.10 11.79 9.84
C SER A 97 -6.32 10.30 9.52
N ARG A 98 -5.65 9.42 10.26
CA ARG A 98 -5.60 7.98 9.97
C ARG A 98 -6.80 7.26 10.57
N ILE A 99 -7.48 6.50 9.72
CA ILE A 99 -8.66 5.72 10.10
C ILE A 99 -8.45 4.24 9.79
N LYS A 100 -8.86 3.37 10.72
CA LYS A 100 -8.95 1.93 10.44
C LYS A 100 -10.15 1.72 9.52
N VAL A 101 -9.89 1.23 8.31
CA VAL A 101 -10.90 1.06 7.25
C VAL A 101 -11.53 -0.33 7.31
N CYS A 102 -10.73 -1.36 7.61
CA CYS A 102 -11.21 -2.74 7.61
C CYS A 102 -10.32 -3.65 8.47
N CYS A 103 -10.92 -4.71 8.98
CA CYS A 103 -10.25 -5.83 9.63
C CYS A 103 -10.77 -7.13 9.01
N LEU A 104 -9.98 -7.80 8.16
CA LEU A 104 -10.46 -8.97 7.41
C LEU A 104 -10.80 -10.16 8.29
N SER A 105 -10.13 -10.34 9.44
CA SER A 105 -10.44 -11.43 10.37
C SER A 105 -11.82 -11.32 11.02
N LEU A 106 -12.53 -10.20 10.83
CA LEU A 106 -13.90 -10.03 11.32
C LEU A 106 -14.94 -10.41 10.27
N LEU A 107 -14.54 -10.75 9.04
CA LEU A 107 -15.47 -11.16 8.00
C LEU A 107 -15.77 -12.66 8.12
N PRO A 108 -17.05 -13.06 8.34
CA PRO A 108 -17.41 -14.48 8.45
C PRO A 108 -17.08 -15.30 7.19
N GLU A 109 -17.04 -14.62 6.05
CA GLU A 109 -16.76 -15.18 4.72
C GLU A 109 -15.25 -15.35 4.47
N TRP A 110 -14.39 -14.78 5.33
CA TRP A 110 -12.94 -14.88 5.21
C TRP A 110 -12.47 -16.23 5.80
N GLN A 111 -12.46 -17.27 4.96
CA GLN A 111 -12.01 -18.62 5.29
C GLN A 111 -10.79 -19.06 4.45
N LEU A 112 -10.07 -18.08 3.88
CA LEU A 112 -8.96 -18.32 2.97
C LEU A 112 -7.64 -18.26 3.73
N GLU A 113 -6.66 -19.05 3.28
CA GLU A 113 -5.25 -18.78 3.60
C GLU A 113 -4.99 -17.32 3.23
N GLY A 114 -4.50 -16.53 4.20
CA GLY A 114 -4.44 -15.08 4.16
C GLY A 114 -3.90 -14.45 2.87
N PRO A 115 -3.97 -13.10 2.74
CA PRO A 115 -3.59 -12.44 1.51
C PRO A 115 -2.09 -12.66 1.23
N ARG A 116 -1.78 -13.17 0.02
CA ARG A 116 -0.42 -13.25 -0.53
C ARG A 116 0.15 -11.87 -0.76
N ALA A 117 -0.67 -11.03 -1.41
CA ALA A 117 -0.31 -9.68 -1.81
C ALA A 117 -1.56 -8.79 -1.83
N LEU A 118 -1.35 -7.51 -1.60
CA LEU A 118 -2.34 -6.49 -1.84
C LEU A 118 -1.92 -5.71 -3.09
N LEU A 119 -2.79 -5.69 -4.09
CA LEU A 119 -2.45 -5.21 -5.43
C LEU A 119 -2.85 -3.74 -5.63
N ALA A 120 -4.05 -3.33 -5.20
CA ALA A 120 -4.54 -1.96 -5.40
C ALA A 120 -5.62 -1.55 -4.39
N PHE A 121 -5.81 -0.23 -4.24
CA PHE A 121 -6.92 0.36 -3.50
C PHE A 121 -7.66 1.39 -4.36
N ARG A 122 -8.85 1.05 -4.83
CA ARG A 122 -9.59 1.86 -5.79
C ARG A 122 -10.28 3.04 -5.07
N LYS A 123 -10.51 4.12 -5.81
CA LYS A 123 -11.20 5.34 -5.29
C LYS A 123 -12.60 5.05 -4.76
N ASP A 124 -13.26 3.98 -5.23
CA ASP A 124 -14.57 3.53 -4.74
C ASP A 124 -14.49 2.73 -3.42
N GLY A 125 -13.29 2.64 -2.81
CA GLY A 125 -13.06 1.88 -1.58
C GLY A 125 -12.89 0.38 -1.79
N THR A 126 -12.82 -0.10 -3.03
CA THR A 126 -12.54 -1.50 -3.33
C THR A 126 -11.06 -1.80 -3.20
N ILE A 127 -10.72 -2.89 -2.53
CA ILE A 127 -9.33 -3.34 -2.32
C ILE A 127 -9.11 -4.62 -3.11
N LEU A 128 -8.11 -4.63 -3.99
CA LEU A 128 -7.75 -5.81 -4.76
C LEU A 128 -6.69 -6.61 -4.03
N LEU A 129 -7.00 -7.85 -3.69
CA LEU A 129 -6.17 -8.78 -2.94
C LEU A 129 -5.88 -10.01 -3.79
N GLN A 130 -4.70 -10.60 -3.60
CA GLN A 130 -4.35 -11.93 -4.08
C GLN A 130 -4.22 -12.85 -2.87
N THR A 131 -4.82 -14.03 -2.90
CA THR A 131 -4.79 -14.99 -1.78
C THR A 131 -3.71 -16.05 -1.95
N ASP A 132 -3.28 -16.66 -0.85
CA ASP A 132 -2.32 -17.77 -0.87
C ASP A 132 -2.96 -19.12 -1.26
N GLY A 133 -4.29 -19.24 -1.14
CA GLY A 133 -5.01 -20.48 -1.41
C GLY A 133 -4.85 -20.99 -2.85
N GLY A 134 -4.21 -22.15 -3.01
CA GLY A 134 -4.22 -23.12 -4.12
C GLY A 134 -3.92 -22.67 -5.57
N ARG A 135 -4.31 -21.45 -5.97
CA ARG A 135 -4.28 -20.95 -7.35
C ARG A 135 -4.03 -19.43 -7.46
N GLY A 136 -3.78 -18.73 -6.35
CA GLY A 136 -3.45 -17.29 -6.37
C GLY A 136 -4.63 -16.42 -6.80
N GLU A 137 -5.85 -16.74 -6.36
CA GLU A 137 -7.08 -16.09 -6.80
C GLU A 137 -7.10 -14.60 -6.45
N LEU A 138 -7.64 -13.79 -7.37
CA LEU A 138 -7.86 -12.36 -7.16
C LEU A 138 -9.25 -12.13 -6.57
N ILE A 139 -9.28 -11.37 -5.48
CA ILE A 139 -10.50 -11.05 -4.73
C ILE A 139 -10.59 -9.55 -4.56
N SER A 140 -11.79 -9.03 -4.76
CA SER A 140 -12.13 -7.65 -4.39
C SER A 140 -12.79 -7.63 -3.01
N LEU A 141 -12.23 -6.85 -2.10
CA LEU A 141 -12.86 -6.47 -0.84
C LEU A 141 -13.52 -5.11 -1.02
N ILE A 142 -14.85 -5.07 -0.95
CA ILE A 142 -15.59 -3.80 -0.91
C ILE A 142 -15.59 -3.33 0.55
N SER A 143 -14.73 -2.35 0.86
CA SER A 143 -14.44 -1.97 2.25
C SER A 143 -15.65 -1.47 3.04
N TYR A 144 -16.55 -0.68 2.43
CA TYR A 144 -17.72 -0.14 3.15
C TYR A 144 -18.83 -1.19 3.38
N GLU A 145 -18.91 -2.20 2.51
CA GLU A 145 -19.86 -3.32 2.66
C GLU A 145 -19.27 -4.48 3.45
N GLN A 146 -17.95 -4.44 3.72
CA GLN A 146 -17.24 -5.55 4.35
C GLN A 146 -17.49 -6.88 3.61
N ARG A 147 -17.55 -6.80 2.26
CA ARG A 147 -17.95 -7.91 1.38
C ARG A 147 -16.81 -8.32 0.46
N LEU A 148 -16.67 -9.63 0.26
CA LEU A 148 -15.69 -10.23 -0.63
C LEU A 148 -16.33 -10.64 -1.95
N LEU A 149 -15.64 -10.38 -3.04
CA LEU A 149 -16.03 -10.79 -4.39
C LEU A 149 -14.86 -11.54 -5.03
N ASN A 150 -15.06 -12.83 -5.34
CA ASN A 150 -14.13 -13.57 -6.18
C ASN A 150 -14.25 -13.04 -7.60
N LEU A 151 -13.13 -12.65 -8.20
CA LEU A 151 -13.11 -12.11 -9.57
C LEU A 151 -13.03 -13.20 -10.63
N GLU A 152 -12.93 -14.47 -10.24
CA GLU A 152 -12.69 -15.62 -11.13
C GLU A 152 -11.38 -15.50 -11.94
N ILE A 153 -10.50 -14.59 -11.52
CA ILE A 153 -9.18 -14.36 -12.10
C ILE A 153 -8.13 -14.96 -11.16
N LYS A 154 -7.11 -15.57 -11.75
CA LYS A 154 -5.94 -16.07 -11.02
C LYS A 154 -4.76 -15.16 -11.28
N GLY A 155 -4.16 -14.67 -10.21
CA GLY A 155 -2.87 -14.00 -10.25
C GLY A 155 -1.72 -15.00 -10.31
N THR A 156 -0.52 -14.49 -10.57
CA THR A 156 0.75 -15.21 -10.47
C THR A 156 1.60 -14.56 -9.37
N ASP A 157 2.78 -15.09 -9.09
CA ASP A 157 3.70 -14.50 -8.10
C ASP A 157 4.26 -13.12 -8.51
N LEU A 158 3.96 -12.69 -9.75
CA LEU A 158 4.37 -11.39 -10.31
C LEU A 158 3.17 -10.48 -10.60
N SER A 159 2.00 -10.75 -10.01
CA SER A 159 0.84 -9.87 -10.15
C SER A 159 1.12 -8.50 -9.51
N PHE A 160 0.85 -7.44 -10.27
CA PHE A 160 0.86 -6.05 -9.81
C PHE A 160 -0.36 -5.33 -10.36
N ALA A 161 -0.73 -4.22 -9.74
CA ALA A 161 -1.74 -3.31 -10.26
C ALA A 161 -1.20 -1.88 -10.17
N ASP A 162 -1.61 -1.04 -11.12
CA ASP A 162 -1.16 0.35 -11.20
C ASP A 162 -2.32 1.25 -11.65
N TYR A 163 -2.22 2.54 -11.36
CA TYR A 163 -3.20 3.55 -11.77
C TYR A 163 -2.82 4.10 -13.14
N TYR A 164 -3.65 3.83 -14.14
CA TYR A 164 -3.54 4.51 -15.42
C TYR A 164 -4.16 5.91 -15.31
N VAL A 165 -3.33 6.94 -15.41
CA VAL A 165 -3.77 8.34 -15.52
C VAL A 165 -3.57 8.79 -16.95
N GLU A 166 -4.67 8.97 -17.70
CA GLU A 166 -4.60 9.60 -19.01
C GLU A 166 -4.13 11.05 -18.85
N ARG A 167 -2.89 11.32 -19.28
CA ARG A 167 -2.42 12.68 -19.51
C ARG A 167 -2.52 12.94 -21.01
N LEU A 168 -3.60 13.58 -21.42
CA LEU A 168 -3.69 14.23 -22.73
C LEU A 168 -2.78 15.45 -22.70
N PHE A 169 -1.54 15.29 -23.16
CA PHE A 169 -0.79 16.44 -23.62
C PHE A 169 -1.42 16.85 -24.96
N LEU A 170 -2.01 18.04 -25.02
CA LEU A 170 -2.25 18.68 -26.31
C LEU A 170 -0.86 18.88 -26.93
N LEU A 171 -0.55 18.07 -27.94
CA LEU A 171 0.46 18.44 -28.93
C LEU A 171 -0.11 19.67 -29.63
N ASP A 172 0.27 20.85 -29.16
CA ASP A 172 -0.03 22.06 -29.88
C ASP A 172 0.75 21.98 -31.19
N GLU A 173 0.05 21.66 -32.28
CA GLU A 173 0.56 21.83 -33.63
C GLU A 173 0.69 23.34 -33.90
N THR A 174 1.65 23.98 -33.26
CA THR A 174 2.10 25.29 -33.71
C THR A 174 2.90 25.09 -34.99
N LYS A 175 2.16 25.23 -36.09
CA LYS A 175 2.62 25.60 -37.43
C LYS A 175 3.96 26.34 -37.39
N GLY A 176 4.98 25.67 -37.91
CA GLY A 176 6.28 26.25 -38.23
C GLY A 176 6.68 25.92 -39.66
N VAL A 177 5.87 26.30 -40.66
CA VAL A 177 6.39 26.54 -42.01
C VAL A 177 6.56 28.04 -42.17
N ALA A 178 7.80 28.49 -42.04
CA ALA A 178 8.36 29.57 -42.85
C ALA A 178 9.88 29.37 -42.87
N SER A 179 10.36 28.97 -44.05
CA SER A 179 11.71 29.14 -44.56
C SER A 179 12.29 30.52 -44.23
N TYR A 180 13.52 30.58 -43.70
CA TYR A 180 14.75 31.01 -44.39
C TYR A 180 15.96 30.41 -43.67
#